data_AF-A0A7S3K428-F1
#
_entry.id   AF-A0A7S3K428-F1
#
_cell.length_a   1.000
_cell.length_b   1.000
_cell.length_c   1.000
_cell.angle_alpha   90.00
_cell.angle_beta   90.00
_cell.angle_gamma   90.00
#
_symmetry.space_group_name_H-M   'P 1'
#
loop_
_entity.id
_entity.type
_entity.pdbx_description
1 polymer ?
#
loop_
_entity_poly.entity_id
_entity_poly.type
_entity_poly.pdbx_seq_one_letter_code
_entity_poly.pdbx_strand_id
1 'polypeptide(L)'
;MTYFLLYFLLYVSVIAWKPLLFSGGQITSLRKNRRPLGGVQKATSAEAAELLQAIKRTDRGIRCSYEERCRINALIETCENSEWENRDEWLFRNSEVLYVGQSASIKSNAAGGKFRGRMGRFLFQTQGLYQNLFRKEAINMVAFRLFGLIPGLVVLRGSLNPINATTVRADFEPPVISLAGLFRLRVGPTSSVALTTTYLDQRLRISRGANSQAPFIFAAVSQNDPKANAWRPSFSDRYLSAKKIGRAAIVFSSLGLLWQMLFQNKNFLSFFFLGIGLLGLRLITSTGGIVVDENLHSSLPILPVSTSPPPPLKTTPAYSSSLNTSATANINSRKNSTSSLSSTLLPPS
;
A
#
# COMPACT_ATOMS: atom_id res chain seq x y z
N MET A 1 -15.63 -1.21 -26.23
CA MET A 1 -15.49 -0.79 -24.82
C MET A 1 -16.58 -1.33 -23.89
N THR A 2 -17.82 -1.53 -24.33
CA THR A 2 -18.94 -2.00 -23.50
C THR A 2 -18.81 -3.46 -23.01
N TYR A 3 -18.35 -4.38 -23.86
CA TYR A 3 -18.00 -5.74 -23.41
C TYR A 3 -16.87 -5.77 -22.39
N PHE A 4 -15.98 -4.79 -22.43
CA PHE A 4 -14.89 -4.66 -21.47
C PHE A 4 -15.39 -4.24 -20.09
N LEU A 5 -16.39 -3.35 -20.01
CA LEU A 5 -17.00 -2.96 -18.74
C LEU A 5 -17.80 -4.12 -18.14
N LEU A 6 -18.53 -4.88 -18.97
CA LEU A 6 -19.28 -6.05 -18.52
C LEU A 6 -18.33 -7.20 -18.09
N TYR A 7 -17.26 -7.45 -18.85
CA TYR A 7 -16.21 -8.41 -18.48
C TYR A 7 -15.43 -7.93 -17.25
N PHE A 8 -15.21 -6.63 -17.08
CA PHE A 8 -14.62 -6.03 -15.89
C PHE A 8 -15.53 -6.20 -14.67
N LEU A 9 -16.84 -5.96 -14.80
CA LEU A 9 -17.81 -6.15 -13.72
C LEU A 9 -17.95 -7.63 -13.38
N LEU A 10 -17.98 -8.52 -14.37
CA LEU A 10 -17.93 -9.98 -14.19
C LEU A 10 -16.61 -10.43 -13.55
N TYR A 11 -15.47 -9.91 -13.99
CA TYR A 11 -14.14 -10.23 -13.47
C TYR A 11 -13.97 -9.76 -12.03
N VAL A 12 -14.38 -8.53 -11.71
CA VAL A 12 -14.46 -8.01 -10.33
C VAL A 12 -15.41 -8.89 -9.50
N SER A 13 -16.55 -9.28 -10.05
CA SER A 13 -17.52 -10.11 -9.33
C SER A 13 -17.12 -11.59 -9.15
N VAL A 14 -16.20 -12.12 -9.97
CA VAL A 14 -15.74 -13.52 -9.91
C VAL A 14 -14.40 -13.62 -9.16
N ILE A 15 -13.56 -12.59 -9.21
CA ILE A 15 -12.21 -12.59 -8.60
C ILE A 15 -12.16 -11.77 -7.31
N ALA A 16 -12.95 -10.72 -7.14
CA ALA A 16 -13.07 -10.04 -5.83
C ALA A 16 -13.89 -10.86 -4.81
N TRP A 17 -14.47 -11.99 -5.25
CA TRP A 17 -15.42 -12.79 -4.46
C TRP A 17 -14.91 -14.20 -4.11
N LYS A 18 -13.67 -14.55 -4.52
CA LYS A 18 -12.88 -15.48 -3.71
C LYS A 18 -12.17 -14.65 -2.68
N PRO A 19 -12.33 -15.02 -1.41
CA PRO A 19 -12.14 -14.08 -0.35
C PRO A 19 -10.75 -13.45 -0.39
N LEU A 20 -10.70 -12.13 -0.22
CA LEU A 20 -9.58 -11.40 0.39
C LEU A 20 -9.36 -11.85 1.87
N LEU A 21 -9.67 -13.11 2.20
CA LEU A 21 -9.46 -13.73 3.49
C LEU A 21 -7.99 -14.07 3.58
N PHE A 22 -7.30 -13.25 4.36
CA PHE A 22 -6.49 -13.79 5.44
C PHE A 22 -7.36 -14.84 6.15
N SER A 23 -7.12 -16.12 5.84
CA SER A 23 -7.84 -17.22 6.47
C SER A 23 -7.60 -17.12 7.98
N GLY A 24 -8.70 -16.95 8.73
CA GLY A 24 -8.73 -17.08 10.16
C GLY A 24 -8.42 -18.53 10.53
N GLY A 25 -7.13 -18.84 10.62
CA GLY A 25 -6.67 -20.00 11.37
C GLY A 25 -6.93 -19.75 12.85
N GLN A 26 -7.53 -20.73 13.53
CA GLN A 26 -7.67 -20.71 14.98
C GLN A 26 -6.31 -20.53 15.66
N ILE A 27 -6.31 -19.79 16.77
CA ILE A 27 -5.15 -19.53 17.60
C ILE A 27 -4.71 -20.86 18.23
N THR A 28 -3.74 -21.54 17.63
CA THR A 28 -2.98 -22.58 18.32
C THR A 28 -1.80 -21.92 19.01
N SER A 29 -1.76 -22.03 20.33
CA SER A 29 -0.70 -21.52 21.19
C SER A 29 0.63 -22.20 20.84
N LEU A 30 1.46 -21.54 20.04
CA LEU A 30 2.83 -22.02 19.77
C LEU A 30 3.85 -21.31 20.65
N ARG A 31 4.35 -22.18 21.53
CA ARG A 31 5.37 -22.11 22.56
C ARG A 31 6.59 -21.22 22.25
N LYS A 32 6.88 -20.39 23.25
CA LYS A 32 8.10 -19.62 23.52
C LYS A 32 9.35 -20.49 23.39
N ASN A 33 10.21 -20.20 22.40
CA ASN A 33 11.59 -20.69 22.37
C ASN A 33 12.49 -19.52 21.94
N ARG A 34 12.81 -18.62 22.90
CA ARG A 34 13.93 -17.69 22.76
C ARG A 34 15.15 -18.37 23.36
N ARG A 35 16.15 -18.69 22.52
CA ARG A 35 17.51 -18.98 23.01
C ARG A 35 18.12 -17.66 23.48
N PRO A 36 18.89 -17.64 24.59
CA PRO A 36 19.68 -16.47 24.95
C PRO A 36 20.98 -16.53 24.14
N LEU A 37 21.21 -15.54 23.28
CA LEU A 37 22.49 -15.35 22.61
C LEU A 37 22.86 -13.87 22.67
N GLY A 38 24.05 -13.61 23.22
CA GLY A 38 24.96 -12.49 22.94
C GLY A 38 24.40 -11.07 22.95
N GLY A 39 25.01 -10.21 23.77
CA GLY A 39 24.77 -8.76 23.89
C GLY A 39 23.86 -8.14 22.82
N VAL A 40 22.65 -7.79 23.23
CA VAL A 40 21.63 -7.21 22.35
C VAL A 40 22.14 -5.86 21.88
N GLN A 41 22.55 -5.77 20.62
CA GLN A 41 22.92 -4.50 19.99
C GLN A 41 21.63 -3.82 19.50
N LYS A 42 21.53 -2.51 19.74
CA LYS A 42 20.48 -1.67 19.17
C LYS A 42 20.64 -1.70 17.64
N ALA A 43 19.57 -1.97 16.89
CA ALA A 43 19.66 -2.01 15.43
C ALA A 43 20.13 -0.63 15.01
N THR A 44 21.21 -0.62 14.25
CA THR A 44 21.78 0.66 13.86
C THR A 44 20.83 1.29 12.86
N SER A 45 20.77 2.63 12.88
CA SER A 45 20.02 3.40 11.89
C SER A 45 20.35 2.96 10.44
N ALA A 46 21.56 2.42 10.22
CA ALA A 46 22.03 1.89 8.95
C ALA A 46 21.25 0.65 8.45
N GLU A 47 20.94 -0.33 9.31
CA GLU A 47 20.29 -1.59 8.89
C GLU A 47 18.87 -1.37 8.37
N ALA A 48 18.08 -0.56 9.10
CA ALA A 48 16.75 -0.17 8.67
C ALA A 48 16.79 0.70 7.39
N ALA A 49 17.84 1.52 7.20
CA ALA A 49 18.02 2.26 5.95
C ALA A 49 18.37 1.32 4.78
N GLU A 50 19.24 0.34 5.01
CA GLU A 50 19.59 -0.67 4.01
C GLU A 50 18.36 -1.52 3.63
N LEU A 51 17.55 -1.92 4.61
CA LEU A 51 16.30 -2.64 4.38
C LEU A 51 15.36 -1.84 3.47
N LEU A 52 15.16 -0.56 3.75
CA LEU A 52 14.33 0.33 2.91
C LEU A 52 14.89 0.45 1.49
N GLN A 53 16.21 0.50 1.33
CA GLN A 53 16.85 0.54 0.01
C GLN A 53 16.65 -0.77 -0.75
N ALA A 54 16.83 -1.92 -0.08
CA ALA A 54 16.67 -3.25 -0.66
C ALA A 54 15.24 -3.48 -1.18
N ILE A 55 14.21 -3.07 -0.41
CA ILE A 55 12.82 -3.32 -0.80
C ILE A 55 12.30 -2.38 -1.90
N LYS A 56 12.91 -1.21 -2.11
CA LYS A 56 12.43 -0.15 -3.02
C LYS A 56 12.18 -0.63 -4.45
N ARG A 57 12.95 -1.61 -4.92
CA ARG A 57 12.88 -2.13 -6.31
C ARG A 57 12.03 -3.40 -6.44
N THR A 58 11.54 -3.95 -5.34
CA THR A 58 10.88 -5.26 -5.31
C THR A 58 9.42 -5.23 -5.75
N ASP A 59 8.83 -4.06 -6.05
CA ASP A 59 7.38 -3.92 -6.29
C ASP A 59 6.58 -4.58 -5.14
N ARG A 60 6.90 -4.17 -3.92
CA ARG A 60 6.29 -4.69 -2.68
C ARG A 60 6.43 -6.20 -2.51
N GLY A 61 7.60 -6.74 -2.88
CA GLY A 61 7.96 -8.15 -2.78
C GLY A 61 7.53 -9.03 -3.97
N ILE A 62 6.92 -8.46 -5.02
CA ILE A 62 6.49 -9.21 -6.22
C ILE A 62 7.67 -9.53 -7.13
N ARG A 63 8.54 -8.55 -7.39
CA ARG A 63 9.70 -8.65 -8.30
C ARG A 63 10.98 -8.95 -7.53
N CYS A 64 10.87 -9.77 -6.48
CA CYS A 64 11.99 -10.10 -5.61
C CYS A 64 12.53 -11.48 -5.99
N SER A 65 13.80 -11.55 -6.38
CA SER A 65 14.52 -12.81 -6.60
C SER A 65 14.66 -13.61 -5.29
N TYR A 66 15.09 -14.86 -5.38
CA TYR A 66 15.35 -15.68 -4.20
C TYR A 66 16.48 -15.07 -3.34
N GLU A 67 17.58 -14.67 -3.95
CA GLU A 67 18.72 -14.05 -3.26
C GLU A 67 18.34 -12.72 -2.60
N GLU A 68 17.60 -11.86 -3.31
CA GLU A 68 17.09 -10.61 -2.74
C GLU A 68 16.17 -10.88 -1.55
N ARG A 69 15.34 -11.93 -1.63
CA ARG A 69 14.43 -12.32 -0.54
C ARG A 69 15.20 -12.82 0.67
N CYS A 70 16.24 -13.63 0.47
CA CYS A 70 17.13 -14.08 1.55
C CYS A 70 17.81 -12.88 2.22
N ARG A 71 18.34 -11.93 1.42
CA ARG A 71 18.94 -10.70 1.95
C ARG A 71 17.95 -9.85 2.75
N ILE A 72 16.75 -9.63 2.21
CA ILE A 72 15.69 -8.86 2.89
C ILE A 72 15.29 -9.55 4.19
N ASN A 73 15.13 -10.88 4.20
CA ASN A 73 14.80 -11.63 5.40
C ASN A 73 15.90 -11.53 6.46
N ALA A 74 17.17 -11.61 6.07
CA ALA A 74 18.29 -11.42 7.00
C ALA A 74 18.28 -10.02 7.64
N LEU A 75 18.05 -8.96 6.84
CA LEU A 75 17.92 -7.59 7.35
C LEU A 75 16.70 -7.42 8.28
N ILE A 76 15.58 -8.07 7.97
CA ILE A 76 14.40 -8.11 8.85
C ILE A 76 14.78 -8.76 10.18
N GLU A 77 15.41 -9.93 10.17
CA GLU A 77 15.81 -10.65 11.38
C GLU A 77 16.78 -9.84 12.24
N THR A 78 17.75 -9.15 11.63
CA THR A 78 18.65 -8.24 12.34
C THR A 78 17.87 -7.13 13.05
N CYS A 79 16.92 -6.49 12.37
CA CYS A 79 16.05 -5.48 12.98
C CYS A 79 15.21 -6.06 14.13
N GLU A 80 14.57 -7.22 13.91
CA GLU A 80 13.69 -7.86 14.91
C GLU A 80 14.43 -8.35 16.16
N ASN A 81 15.71 -8.72 16.03
CA ASN A 81 16.55 -9.16 17.14
C ASN A 81 17.18 -8.01 17.94
N SER A 82 17.01 -6.78 17.48
CA SER A 82 17.55 -5.61 18.14
C SER A 82 16.66 -5.03 19.24
N GLU A 83 17.23 -4.15 20.06
CA GLU A 83 16.43 -3.33 20.97
C GLU A 83 15.67 -2.23 20.21
N TRP A 84 14.37 -2.14 20.47
CA TRP A 84 13.50 -1.09 19.96
C TRP A 84 12.46 -0.70 21.01
N GLU A 85 11.92 0.50 20.88
CA GLU A 85 10.94 1.06 21.82
C GLU A 85 9.54 1.04 21.20
N ASN A 86 8.57 0.53 21.96
CA ASN A 86 7.18 0.57 21.56
C ASN A 86 6.59 1.96 21.84
N ARG A 87 6.82 2.90 20.91
CA ARG A 87 6.30 4.27 21.00
C ARG A 87 4.99 4.41 20.26
N ASP A 88 3.94 4.82 20.98
CA ASP A 88 2.62 5.13 20.42
C ASP A 88 2.69 6.06 19.20
N GLU A 89 3.52 7.10 19.26
CA GLU A 89 3.74 8.08 18.19
C GLU A 89 4.26 7.46 16.89
N TRP A 90 5.02 6.38 16.97
CA TRP A 90 5.54 5.67 15.80
C TRP A 90 4.60 4.55 15.35
N LEU A 91 3.82 3.98 16.26
CA LEU A 91 2.85 2.95 15.94
C LEU A 91 1.61 3.53 15.22
N PHE A 92 1.06 4.62 15.75
CA PHE A 92 -0.17 5.26 15.28
C PHE A 92 0.16 6.39 14.30
N ARG A 93 0.45 6.02 13.06
CA ARG A 93 0.80 6.96 11.99
C ARG A 93 0.29 6.51 10.63
N ASN A 94 0.32 7.43 9.68
CA ASN A 94 0.18 7.08 8.27
C ASN A 94 1.44 6.32 7.83
N SER A 95 1.24 5.22 7.09
CA SER A 95 2.36 4.44 6.56
C SER A 95 2.09 3.90 5.16
N GLU A 96 3.13 3.82 4.34
CA GLU A 96 3.12 3.09 3.07
C GLU A 96 3.59 1.64 3.30
N VAL A 97 2.88 0.67 2.74
CA VAL A 97 3.32 -0.74 2.73
C VAL A 97 4.32 -0.92 1.60
N LEU A 98 5.60 -1.04 1.96
CA LEU A 98 6.70 -1.15 1.01
C LEU A 98 7.07 -2.58 0.67
N TYR A 99 6.75 -3.54 1.54
CA TYR A 99 7.06 -4.95 1.31
C TYR A 99 6.05 -5.84 2.01
N VAL A 100 5.66 -6.91 1.32
CA VAL A 100 4.94 -8.03 1.94
C VAL A 100 5.64 -9.32 1.56
N GLY A 101 6.15 -10.01 2.57
CA GLY A 101 6.78 -11.30 2.42
C GLY A 101 5.78 -12.35 1.95
N GLN A 102 6.27 -13.27 1.15
CA GLN A 102 5.56 -14.50 0.82
C GLN A 102 6.13 -15.57 1.75
N SER A 103 5.28 -16.28 2.48
CA SER A 103 5.75 -17.40 3.28
C SER A 103 6.28 -18.49 2.34
N ALA A 104 7.21 -19.31 2.81
CA ALA A 104 7.90 -20.34 2.02
C ALA A 104 6.93 -21.38 1.39
N SER A 105 5.67 -21.41 1.81
CA SER A 105 4.63 -22.16 1.11
C SER A 105 4.29 -21.49 -0.22
N ILE A 106 4.59 -22.18 -1.32
CA ILE A 106 4.15 -21.89 -2.71
C ILE A 106 2.62 -21.69 -2.79
N LYS A 107 1.85 -22.21 -1.83
CA LYS A 107 0.39 -22.04 -1.72
C LYS A 107 -0.05 -20.82 -0.90
N SER A 108 0.88 -20.12 -0.23
CA SER A 108 0.57 -18.86 0.46
C SER A 108 0.52 -17.73 -0.57
N ASN A 109 -0.67 -17.57 -1.16
CA ASN A 109 -0.95 -16.46 -2.06
C ASN A 109 -0.53 -15.16 -1.37
N ALA A 110 0.42 -14.44 -1.98
CA ALA A 110 0.86 -13.12 -1.55
C ALA A 110 -0.33 -12.28 -1.11
N ALA A 111 -0.20 -11.50 -0.03
CA ALA A 111 -1.25 -10.57 0.39
C ALA A 111 -1.70 -9.75 -0.84
N GLY A 112 -2.95 -9.94 -1.27
CA GLY A 112 -3.48 -9.41 -2.53
C GLY A 112 -3.97 -10.46 -3.57
N GLY A 113 -3.77 -11.77 -3.34
CA GLY A 113 -4.42 -12.84 -4.11
C GLY A 113 -4.22 -12.76 -5.63
N LYS A 114 -5.23 -13.19 -6.41
CA LYS A 114 -5.20 -13.19 -7.90
C LYS A 114 -4.96 -11.80 -8.51
N PHE A 115 -5.23 -10.71 -7.79
CA PHE A 115 -4.98 -9.34 -8.25
C PHE A 115 -3.49 -9.03 -8.39
N ARG A 116 -2.60 -9.76 -7.70
CA ARG A 116 -1.15 -9.64 -7.88
C ARG A 116 -0.57 -10.58 -8.96
N GLY A 117 -1.41 -11.43 -9.56
CA GLY A 117 -1.05 -12.23 -10.74
C GLY A 117 -0.83 -11.37 -11.99
N ARG A 118 -0.24 -11.92 -13.07
CA ARG A 118 0.04 -11.16 -14.31
C ARG A 118 -1.20 -10.44 -14.87
N MET A 119 -2.31 -11.16 -14.97
CA MET A 119 -3.58 -10.61 -15.47
C MET A 119 -4.20 -9.60 -14.50
N GLY A 120 -4.14 -9.89 -13.19
CA GLY A 120 -4.59 -8.96 -12.16
C GLY A 120 -3.82 -7.64 -12.17
N ARG A 121 -2.50 -7.67 -12.38
CA ARG A 121 -1.65 -6.47 -12.48
C ARG A 121 -1.86 -5.68 -13.76
N PHE A 122 -2.15 -6.36 -14.86
CA PHE A 122 -2.52 -5.69 -16.12
C PHE A 122 -3.84 -4.91 -15.94
N LEU A 123 -4.82 -5.52 -15.29
CA LEU A 123 -6.11 -4.88 -15.04
C LEU A 123 -6.02 -3.83 -13.93
N PHE A 124 -5.31 -4.11 -12.84
CA PHE A 124 -5.20 -3.27 -11.66
C PHE A 124 -3.74 -2.97 -11.37
N GLN A 125 -3.21 -1.96 -12.06
CA GLN A 125 -1.84 -1.52 -11.84
C GLN A 125 -1.76 -0.78 -10.50
N THR A 126 -1.26 -1.47 -9.48
CA THR A 126 -1.06 -0.91 -8.15
C THR A 126 -0.10 0.28 -8.19
N GLN A 127 -0.54 1.41 -7.64
CA GLN A 127 0.24 2.65 -7.50
C GLN A 127 0.78 2.80 -6.07
N GLY A 128 -0.05 2.47 -5.07
CA GLY A 128 0.25 2.70 -3.66
C GLY A 128 -0.50 1.70 -2.77
N LEU A 129 0.15 1.19 -1.73
CA LEU A 129 -0.50 0.48 -0.63
C LEU A 129 -0.22 1.24 0.65
N TYR A 130 -1.26 1.54 1.42
CA TYR A 130 -1.13 2.30 2.66
C TYR A 130 -1.85 1.58 3.78
N GLN A 131 -1.29 1.69 4.98
CA GLN A 131 -1.95 1.34 6.22
C GLN A 131 -1.76 2.49 7.20
N ASN A 132 -2.86 3.16 7.51
CA ASN A 132 -2.88 4.23 8.49
C ASN A 132 -3.48 3.67 9.77
N LEU A 133 -2.72 3.72 10.86
CA LEU A 133 -3.21 3.32 12.17
C LEU A 133 -3.47 4.56 13.03
N PHE A 134 -4.65 4.57 13.62
CA PHE A 134 -5.09 5.53 14.63
C PHE A 134 -5.47 4.74 15.89
N ARG A 135 -5.57 5.42 17.04
CA ARG A 135 -5.78 4.76 18.34
C ARG A 135 -6.96 3.79 18.39
N LYS A 136 -8.02 4.05 17.62
CA LYS A 136 -9.24 3.22 17.58
C LYS A 136 -9.57 2.67 16.19
N GLU A 137 -8.77 3.02 15.19
CA GLU A 137 -9.16 2.82 13.79
C GLU A 137 -7.95 2.43 12.94
N ALA A 138 -8.18 1.54 11.97
CA ALA A 138 -7.24 1.21 10.93
C ALA A 138 -7.84 1.50 9.57
N ILE A 139 -7.08 2.18 8.71
CA ILE A 139 -7.42 2.36 7.31
C ILE A 139 -6.41 1.62 6.45
N ASN A 140 -6.86 0.59 5.75
CA ASN A 140 -6.10 -0.03 4.67
C ASN A 140 -6.55 0.58 3.35
N MET A 141 -5.60 1.00 2.52
CA MET A 141 -5.90 1.65 1.25
C MET A 141 -4.99 1.13 0.14
N VAL A 142 -5.58 0.89 -1.02
CA VAL A 142 -4.88 0.50 -2.25
C VAL A 142 -5.24 1.48 -3.34
N ALA A 143 -4.26 2.25 -3.80
CA ALA A 143 -4.38 3.08 -4.99
C ALA A 143 -3.96 2.25 -6.22
N PHE A 144 -4.75 2.29 -7.28
CA PHE A 144 -4.48 1.55 -8.51
C PHE A 144 -4.87 2.34 -9.76
N ARG A 145 -4.43 1.88 -10.93
CA ARG A 145 -4.95 2.31 -12.23
C ARG A 145 -5.58 1.12 -12.94
N LEU A 146 -6.86 1.26 -13.27
CA LEU A 146 -7.59 0.30 -14.06
C LEU A 146 -7.11 0.39 -15.52
N PHE A 147 -6.59 -0.71 -16.06
CA PHE A 147 -5.89 -0.80 -17.36
C PHE A 147 -4.73 0.19 -17.50
N GLY A 148 -4.15 0.68 -16.39
CA GLY A 148 -3.15 1.75 -16.44
C GLY A 148 -3.73 3.14 -16.78
N LEU A 149 -5.03 3.28 -17.00
CA LEU A 149 -5.66 4.51 -17.47
C LEU A 149 -6.50 5.19 -16.41
N ILE A 150 -7.45 4.48 -15.78
CA ILE A 150 -8.44 5.10 -14.91
C ILE A 150 -7.97 4.98 -13.46
N PRO A 151 -7.75 6.10 -12.73
CA PRO A 151 -7.34 6.03 -11.34
C PRO A 151 -8.46 5.41 -10.49
N GLY A 152 -8.06 4.58 -9.54
CA GLY A 152 -8.98 3.92 -8.63
C GLY A 152 -8.39 3.79 -7.23
N LEU A 153 -9.28 3.63 -6.26
CA LEU A 153 -8.96 3.49 -4.86
C LEU A 153 -9.78 2.35 -4.27
N VAL A 154 -9.17 1.51 -3.44
CA VAL A 154 -9.91 0.60 -2.54
C VAL A 154 -9.56 1.00 -1.13
N VAL A 155 -10.56 1.23 -0.29
CA VAL A 155 -10.39 1.63 1.10
C VAL A 155 -11.15 0.65 2.00
N LEU A 156 -10.49 0.13 3.01
CA LEU A 156 -11.10 -0.64 4.08
C LEU A 156 -10.94 0.14 5.38
N ARG A 157 -12.08 0.49 5.99
CA ARG A 157 -12.15 1.06 7.33
C ARG A 157 -12.33 -0.06 8.33
N GLY A 158 -11.58 -0.04 9.42
CA GLY A 158 -11.71 -1.06 10.46
C GLY A 158 -11.52 -0.52 11.85
N SER A 159 -12.12 -1.21 12.81
CA SER A 159 -11.90 -0.96 14.24
C SER A 159 -10.61 -1.63 14.68
N LEU A 160 -9.77 -0.89 15.39
CA LEU A 160 -8.49 -1.41 15.90
C LEU A 160 -8.65 -1.92 17.34
N ASN A 161 -8.43 -3.21 17.52
CA ASN A 161 -8.59 -3.96 18.77
C ASN A 161 -7.21 -4.50 19.22
N PRO A 162 -6.59 -3.96 20.29
CA PRO A 162 -5.33 -4.49 20.80
C PRO A 162 -5.55 -5.89 21.39
N ILE A 163 -4.73 -6.86 20.99
CA ILE A 163 -4.73 -8.21 21.57
C ILE A 163 -3.74 -8.28 22.74
N ASN A 164 -2.56 -7.68 22.57
CA ASN A 164 -1.52 -7.58 23.59
C ASN A 164 -0.66 -6.34 23.30
N ALA A 165 0.46 -6.18 24.03
CA ALA A 165 1.33 -5.01 23.93
C ALA A 165 1.90 -4.74 22.53
N THR A 166 2.08 -5.77 21.69
CA THR A 166 2.69 -5.63 20.36
C THR A 166 1.80 -6.11 19.22
N THR A 167 0.72 -6.84 19.52
CA THR A 167 -0.23 -7.37 18.54
C THR A 167 -1.53 -6.57 18.53
N VAL A 168 -1.89 -6.10 17.34
CA VAL A 168 -3.17 -5.43 17.09
C VAL A 168 -3.98 -6.22 16.05
N ARG A 169 -5.30 -6.26 16.25
CA ARG A 169 -6.26 -6.80 15.29
C ARG A 169 -7.10 -5.67 14.73
N ALA A 170 -7.21 -5.60 13.42
CA ALA A 170 -8.12 -4.70 12.74
C ALA A 170 -9.29 -5.50 12.16
N ASP A 171 -10.51 -5.14 12.54
CA ASP A 171 -11.75 -5.71 12.00
C ASP A 171 -12.36 -4.71 11.02
N PHE A 172 -12.25 -5.02 9.74
CA PHE A 172 -12.61 -4.16 8.61
C PHE A 172 -14.05 -4.38 8.14
N GLU A 173 -14.73 -3.27 7.91
CA GLU A 173 -15.99 -3.18 7.17
C GLU A 173 -15.80 -3.61 5.69
N PRO A 174 -16.91 -3.84 4.97
CA PRO A 174 -16.86 -4.04 3.52
C PRO A 174 -16.07 -2.93 2.80
N PRO A 175 -15.21 -3.27 1.84
CA PRO A 175 -14.37 -2.29 1.16
C PRO A 175 -15.20 -1.28 0.36
N VAL A 176 -14.73 -0.03 0.34
CA VAL A 176 -15.19 1.03 -0.54
C VAL A 176 -14.23 1.15 -1.72
N ILE A 177 -14.75 0.95 -2.93
CA ILE A 177 -14.00 1.07 -4.19
C ILE A 177 -14.40 2.38 -4.84
N SER A 178 -13.45 3.29 -5.06
CA SER A 178 -13.62 4.48 -5.89
C SER A 178 -12.98 4.31 -7.26
N LEU A 179 -13.65 4.79 -8.31
CA LEU A 179 -13.12 4.87 -9.67
C LEU A 179 -13.28 6.31 -10.19
N ALA A 180 -12.18 6.86 -10.68
CA ALA A 180 -12.05 8.23 -11.20
C ALA A 180 -12.50 9.34 -10.22
N GLY A 181 -12.69 9.04 -8.93
CA GLY A 181 -13.31 9.95 -7.96
C GLY A 181 -14.82 10.09 -8.11
N LEU A 182 -15.41 9.58 -9.20
CA LEU A 182 -16.82 9.75 -9.57
C LEU A 182 -17.73 8.68 -8.99
N PHE A 183 -17.29 7.42 -9.06
CA PHE A 183 -18.07 6.28 -8.60
C PHE A 183 -17.45 5.75 -7.31
N ARG A 184 -18.27 5.44 -6.32
CA ARG A 184 -17.84 4.85 -5.06
C ARG A 184 -18.77 3.70 -4.71
N LEU A 185 -18.25 2.49 -4.51
CA LEU A 185 -19.02 1.28 -4.30
C LEU A 185 -18.55 0.60 -3.01
N ARG A 186 -19.42 0.45 -2.02
CA ARG A 186 -19.18 -0.40 -0.85
C ARG A 186 -19.62 -1.82 -1.19
N VAL A 187 -18.67 -2.72 -1.41
CA VAL A 187 -18.94 -4.08 -1.89
C VAL A 187 -17.93 -5.07 -1.34
N GLY A 188 -18.39 -6.25 -0.93
CA GLY A 188 -17.55 -7.34 -0.45
C GLY A 188 -17.83 -7.71 1.02
N PRO A 189 -17.20 -8.79 1.51
CA PRO A 189 -17.35 -9.19 2.90
C PRO A 189 -16.54 -8.29 3.84
N THR A 190 -16.91 -8.32 5.13
CA THR A 190 -16.03 -7.86 6.21
C THR A 190 -14.77 -8.74 6.26
N SER A 191 -13.68 -8.22 6.82
CA SER A 191 -12.43 -8.98 6.97
C SER A 191 -11.71 -8.62 8.26
N SER A 192 -10.83 -9.50 8.76
CA SER A 192 -10.05 -9.25 9.97
C SER A 192 -8.58 -9.56 9.73
N VAL A 193 -7.69 -8.74 10.28
CA VAL A 193 -6.23 -8.94 10.18
C VAL A 193 -5.59 -8.69 11.53
N ALA A 194 -4.79 -9.64 12.01
CA ALA A 194 -3.98 -9.48 13.20
C ALA A 194 -2.49 -9.41 12.82
N LEU A 195 -1.83 -8.35 13.26
CA LEU A 195 -0.41 -8.09 13.03
C LEU A 195 0.32 -7.88 14.36
N THR A 196 1.43 -8.59 14.53
CA THR A 196 2.36 -8.41 15.65
C THR A 196 3.49 -7.52 15.20
N THR A 197 3.67 -6.37 15.84
CA THR A 197 4.83 -5.49 15.61
C THR A 197 6.07 -6.13 16.23
N THR A 198 7.07 -6.39 15.40
CA THR A 198 8.32 -7.07 15.77
C THR A 198 9.51 -6.15 15.78
N TYR A 199 9.40 -4.98 15.12
CA TYR A 199 10.35 -3.88 15.18
C TYR A 199 9.65 -2.56 14.86
N LEU A 200 10.05 -1.48 15.54
CA LEU A 200 9.48 -0.15 15.35
C LEU A 200 10.54 0.94 15.56
N ASP A 201 10.69 1.81 14.56
CA ASP A 201 11.46 3.05 14.69
C ASP A 201 10.69 4.24 14.06
N GLN A 202 11.32 5.41 14.04
CA GLN A 202 10.75 6.62 13.45
C GLN A 202 10.48 6.49 11.93
N ARG A 203 11.16 5.59 11.22
CA ARG A 203 11.15 5.49 9.76
C ARG A 203 10.29 4.35 9.26
N LEU A 204 10.28 3.22 9.95
CA LEU A 204 9.59 2.02 9.53
C LEU A 204 9.00 1.25 10.71
N ARG A 205 8.06 0.37 10.39
CA ARG A 205 7.52 -0.65 11.28
C ARG A 205 7.62 -1.98 10.56
N ILE A 206 8.12 -3.00 11.24
CA ILE A 206 8.04 -4.38 10.80
C ILE A 206 6.95 -5.06 11.60
N SER A 207 6.06 -5.76 10.91
CA SER A 207 5.04 -6.57 11.57
C SER A 207 4.96 -7.94 10.92
N ARG A 208 4.62 -8.96 11.70
CA ARG A 208 4.33 -10.31 11.21
C ARG A 208 2.85 -10.61 11.33
N GLY A 209 2.31 -11.28 10.32
CA GLY A 209 0.95 -11.82 10.41
C GLY A 209 0.85 -12.81 11.56
N ALA A 210 -0.11 -12.62 12.48
CA ALA A 210 -0.19 -13.41 13.71
C ALA A 210 -0.20 -14.93 13.43
N ASN A 211 -0.85 -15.35 12.35
CA ASN A 211 -0.95 -16.75 11.94
C ASN A 211 0.08 -17.16 10.87
N SER A 212 0.44 -16.27 9.95
CA SER A 212 1.27 -16.63 8.78
C SER A 212 2.76 -16.43 9.00
N GLN A 213 3.13 -15.65 10.02
CA GLN A 213 4.50 -15.16 10.29
C GLN A 213 5.14 -14.41 9.10
N ALA A 214 4.37 -14.12 8.05
CA ALA A 214 4.83 -13.38 6.89
C ALA A 214 5.13 -11.94 7.29
N PRO A 215 6.31 -11.39 6.92
CA PRO A 215 6.68 -10.04 7.29
C PRO A 215 5.98 -9.00 6.42
N PHE A 216 5.63 -7.88 7.03
CA PHE A 216 5.11 -6.68 6.43
C PHE A 216 6.00 -5.52 6.84
N ILE A 217 6.49 -4.75 5.87
CA ILE A 217 7.30 -3.55 6.15
C ILE A 217 6.50 -2.33 5.75
N PHE A 218 6.32 -1.45 6.73
CA PHE A 218 5.60 -0.19 6.60
C PHE A 218 6.60 0.95 6.76
N ALA A 219 6.69 1.86 5.81
CA ALA A 219 7.45 3.09 5.97
C ALA A 219 6.54 4.22 6.45
N ALA A 220 7.02 5.01 7.40
CA ALA A 220 6.36 6.22 7.85
C ALA A 220 6.20 7.18 6.67
N VAL A 221 5.03 7.78 6.56
CA VAL A 221 4.77 8.87 5.61
C VAL A 221 4.25 10.08 6.37
N SER A 222 4.42 11.26 5.78
CA SER A 222 3.94 12.51 6.38
C SER A 222 2.45 12.42 6.68
N GLN A 223 2.03 12.99 7.82
CA GLN A 223 0.60 13.10 8.16
C GLN A 223 -0.19 13.88 7.11
N ASN A 224 0.45 14.77 6.36
CA ASN A 224 -0.14 15.58 5.30
C ASN A 224 0.11 15.00 3.88
N ASP A 225 0.62 13.77 3.76
CA ASP A 225 0.83 13.16 2.45
C ASP A 225 -0.51 13.01 1.72
N PRO A 226 -0.67 13.63 0.52
CA PRO A 226 -1.94 13.62 -0.19
C PRO A 226 -2.34 12.21 -0.66
N LYS A 227 -1.36 11.36 -0.97
CA LYS A 227 -1.63 9.97 -1.39
C LYS A 227 -2.09 9.16 -0.19
N ALA A 228 -1.41 9.28 0.96
CA ALA A 228 -1.78 8.55 2.17
C ALA A 228 -3.13 9.00 2.76
N ASN A 229 -3.57 10.23 2.47
CA ASN A 229 -4.85 10.79 2.88
C ASN A 229 -5.97 10.71 1.82
N ALA A 230 -5.71 10.10 0.66
CA ALA A 230 -6.70 10.00 -0.43
C ALA A 230 -7.98 9.26 -0.04
N TRP A 231 -7.97 8.52 1.08
CA TRP A 231 -9.15 7.83 1.62
C TRP A 231 -10.18 8.79 2.22
N ARG A 232 -9.83 10.00 2.66
CA ARG A 232 -10.73 10.88 3.43
C ARG A 232 -12.07 11.15 2.73
N PRO A 233 -12.12 11.46 1.43
CA PRO A 233 -13.39 11.66 0.73
C PRO A 233 -14.23 10.38 0.59
N SER A 234 -13.65 9.20 0.80
CA SER A 234 -14.37 7.92 0.67
C SER A 234 -15.36 7.68 1.82
N PHE A 235 -15.28 8.47 2.88
CA PHE A 235 -16.16 8.38 4.05
C PHE A 235 -17.03 9.62 4.27
N SER A 236 -16.86 10.67 3.46
CA SER A 236 -17.80 11.79 3.40
C SER A 236 -18.93 11.44 2.43
N ASP A 237 -20.14 11.40 2.97
CA ASP A 237 -21.45 11.42 2.29
C ASP A 237 -22.10 10.13 1.76
N ARG A 238 -23.42 10.30 1.59
CA ARG A 238 -24.51 9.33 1.75
C ARG A 238 -24.46 8.20 0.71
N TYR A 239 -24.57 6.98 1.20
CA TYR A 239 -24.66 5.78 0.36
C TYR A 239 -26.07 5.64 -0.23
N LEU A 240 -26.21 5.62 -1.56
CA LEU A 240 -27.37 4.99 -2.19
C LEU A 240 -27.25 3.49 -1.98
N SER A 241 -28.29 2.84 -1.47
CA SER A 241 -28.28 1.38 -1.32
C SER A 241 -28.01 0.71 -2.69
N ALA A 242 -27.15 -0.31 -2.75
CA ALA A 242 -26.93 -1.06 -4.00
C ALA A 242 -28.24 -1.65 -4.53
N LYS A 243 -29.23 -1.86 -3.64
CA LYS A 243 -30.60 -2.23 -4.01
C LYS A 243 -31.31 -1.17 -4.85
N LYS A 244 -31.14 0.13 -4.53
CA LYS A 244 -31.75 1.23 -5.30
C LYS A 244 -31.19 1.30 -6.71
N ILE A 245 -29.87 1.18 -6.85
CA ILE A 245 -29.22 1.20 -8.17
C ILE A 245 -29.42 -0.09 -8.93
N GLY A 246 -29.44 -1.23 -8.25
CA GLY A 246 -29.81 -2.49 -8.87
C GLY A 246 -31.21 -2.45 -9.47
N ARG A 247 -32.19 -1.85 -8.76
CA ARG A 247 -33.55 -1.60 -9.29
C ARG A 247 -33.51 -0.65 -10.49
N ALA A 248 -32.78 0.46 -10.40
CA ALA A 248 -32.65 1.41 -11.51
C ALA A 248 -32.01 0.77 -12.76
N ALA A 249 -30.99 -0.08 -12.58
CA ALA A 249 -30.34 -0.82 -13.66
C ALA A 249 -31.29 -1.82 -14.33
N ILE A 250 -32.12 -2.52 -13.56
CA ILE A 250 -33.15 -3.40 -14.11
C ILE A 250 -34.17 -2.59 -14.92
N VAL A 251 -34.68 -1.48 -14.37
CA VAL A 251 -35.62 -0.61 -15.09
C VAL A 251 -35.01 -0.09 -16.39
N PHE A 252 -33.77 0.41 -16.34
CA PHE A 252 -33.05 0.89 -17.52
C PHE A 252 -32.83 -0.22 -18.56
N SER A 253 -32.47 -1.43 -18.12
CA SER A 253 -32.35 -2.61 -18.97
C SER A 253 -33.69 -2.95 -19.64
N SER A 254 -34.78 -2.98 -18.89
CA SER A 254 -36.11 -3.30 -19.41
C SER A 254 -36.59 -2.27 -20.43
N LEU A 255 -36.40 -0.99 -20.15
CA LEU A 255 -36.75 0.10 -21.09
C LEU A 255 -35.89 0.05 -22.36
N GLY A 256 -34.59 -0.21 -22.23
CA GLY A 256 -33.69 -0.34 -23.38
C GLY A 256 -34.02 -1.53 -24.28
N LEU A 257 -34.37 -2.68 -23.70
CA LEU A 257 -34.83 -3.85 -24.45
C LEU A 257 -36.17 -3.55 -25.15
N LEU A 258 -37.13 -2.91 -24.47
CA LEU A 258 -38.41 -2.53 -25.07
C LEU A 258 -38.23 -1.56 -26.24
N TRP A 259 -37.39 -0.53 -26.08
CA TRP A 259 -37.04 0.39 -27.15
C TRP A 259 -36.46 -0.35 -28.35
N GLN A 260 -35.55 -1.30 -28.11
CA GLN A 260 -34.95 -2.07 -29.19
C GLN A 260 -35.96 -2.94 -29.94
N MET A 261 -36.93 -3.54 -29.23
CA MET A 261 -38.04 -4.28 -29.85
C MET A 261 -38.89 -3.38 -30.74
N LEU A 262 -39.14 -2.14 -30.32
CA LEU A 262 -39.97 -1.18 -31.07
C LEU A 262 -39.28 -0.62 -32.31
N PHE A 263 -37.95 -0.41 -32.28
CA PHE A 263 -37.21 0.28 -33.34
C PHE A 263 -36.28 -0.63 -34.17
N GLN A 264 -36.47 -1.95 -34.10
CA GLN A 264 -35.84 -3.00 -34.95
C GLN A 264 -34.34 -2.86 -35.25
N ASN A 265 -33.55 -2.31 -34.33
CA ASN A 265 -32.11 -2.18 -34.54
C ASN A 265 -31.37 -3.46 -34.06
N LYS A 266 -30.58 -4.07 -34.96
CA LYS A 266 -30.05 -5.44 -34.84
C LYS A 266 -29.32 -5.72 -33.51
N ASN A 267 -29.64 -6.88 -32.94
CA ASN A 267 -29.04 -7.79 -31.91
C ASN A 267 -27.93 -7.33 -30.94
N PHE A 268 -27.10 -6.34 -31.26
CA PHE A 268 -25.92 -5.98 -30.48
C PHE A 268 -26.27 -5.26 -29.16
N LEU A 269 -27.24 -4.34 -29.18
CA LEU A 269 -27.65 -3.62 -27.97
C LEU A 269 -28.38 -4.52 -26.96
N SER A 270 -28.96 -5.63 -27.40
CA SER A 270 -29.72 -6.54 -26.52
C SER A 270 -28.81 -7.14 -25.45
N PHE A 271 -27.60 -7.55 -25.83
CA PHE A 271 -26.60 -8.10 -24.89
C PHE A 271 -26.12 -7.05 -23.89
N PHE A 272 -26.05 -5.78 -24.31
CA PHE A 272 -25.68 -4.68 -23.41
C PHE A 272 -26.75 -4.46 -22.33
N PHE A 273 -28.01 -4.30 -22.73
CA PHE A 273 -29.10 -4.12 -21.77
C PHE A 273 -29.28 -5.35 -20.89
N LEU A 274 -29.29 -6.56 -21.45
CA LEU A 274 -29.35 -7.81 -20.68
C LEU A 274 -28.20 -7.90 -19.65
N GLY A 275 -26.98 -7.50 -20.05
CA GLY A 275 -25.83 -7.42 -19.14
C GLY A 275 -26.05 -6.45 -17.98
N ILE A 276 -26.63 -5.26 -18.24
CA ILE A 276 -27.02 -4.30 -17.19
C ILE A 276 -28.10 -4.88 -16.28
N GLY A 277 -29.11 -5.55 -16.83
CA GLY A 277 -30.18 -6.18 -16.05
C GLY A 277 -29.66 -7.26 -15.10
N LEU A 278 -28.77 -8.14 -15.60
CA LEU A 278 -28.12 -9.17 -14.79
C LEU A 278 -27.22 -8.56 -13.70
N LEU A 279 -26.50 -7.49 -14.02
CA LEU A 279 -25.72 -6.73 -13.03
C LEU A 279 -26.64 -6.11 -11.98
N GLY A 280 -27.77 -5.53 -12.38
CA GLY A 280 -28.77 -4.94 -11.49
C GLY A 280 -29.34 -5.98 -10.52
N LEU A 281 -29.72 -7.15 -11.03
CA LEU A 281 -30.21 -8.27 -10.22
C LEU A 281 -29.17 -8.70 -9.18
N ARG A 282 -27.90 -8.78 -9.59
CA ARG A 282 -26.80 -9.12 -8.69
C ARG A 282 -26.51 -8.04 -7.65
N LEU A 283 -26.68 -6.76 -7.99
CA LEU A 283 -26.53 -5.67 -7.04
C LEU A 283 -27.65 -5.68 -5.98
N ILE A 284 -28.89 -6.06 -6.35
CA ILE A 284 -30.01 -6.21 -5.42
C ILE A 284 -29.75 -7.35 -4.41
N THR A 285 -29.16 -8.45 -4.87
CA THR A 285 -28.80 -9.58 -4.01
C THR A 285 -27.50 -9.33 -3.22
N SER A 286 -26.72 -8.31 -3.59
CA SER A 286 -25.52 -7.91 -2.85
C SER A 286 -25.86 -7.13 -1.57
N THR A 287 -25.07 -7.34 -0.53
CA THR A 287 -25.18 -6.64 0.76
C THR A 287 -24.47 -5.26 0.76
N GLY A 288 -24.31 -4.62 -0.41
CA GLY A 288 -23.53 -3.39 -0.59
C GLY A 288 -24.31 -2.08 -0.75
N GLY A 289 -23.57 -0.97 -0.84
CA GLY A 289 -24.06 0.39 -1.12
C GLY A 289 -23.22 1.05 -2.22
N ILE A 290 -23.74 2.06 -2.92
CA ILE A 290 -23.08 2.83 -3.96
C ILE A 290 -23.23 4.30 -3.57
N VAL A 291 -22.15 5.06 -3.51
CA VAL A 291 -22.20 6.51 -3.28
C VAL A 291 -22.18 7.19 -4.64
N VAL A 292 -23.09 8.14 -4.82
CA VAL A 292 -23.09 9.08 -5.93
C VAL A 292 -22.68 10.42 -5.34
N ASP A 293 -21.64 11.04 -5.90
CA ASP A 293 -21.23 12.38 -5.52
C ASP A 293 -22.16 13.38 -6.21
N GLU A 294 -23.06 14.03 -5.45
CA GLU A 294 -23.98 15.04 -6.00
C GLU A 294 -23.25 16.34 -6.41
N ASN A 295 -21.98 16.49 -6.05
CA ASN A 295 -21.17 17.67 -6.35
C ASN A 295 -20.45 17.63 -7.72
N LEU A 296 -20.96 16.85 -8.69
CA LEU A 296 -20.35 16.69 -10.02
C LEU A 296 -20.21 18.00 -10.82
N HIS A 297 -20.82 19.10 -10.36
CA HIS A 297 -20.78 20.41 -11.03
C HIS A 297 -19.86 21.45 -10.39
N SER A 298 -19.19 21.20 -9.27
CA SER A 298 -18.50 22.26 -8.53
C SER A 298 -17.00 22.08 -8.27
N SER A 299 -16.31 21.12 -8.90
CA SER A 299 -14.87 20.93 -8.68
C SER A 299 -14.06 20.67 -9.95
N LEU A 300 -13.94 21.69 -10.80
CA LEU A 300 -12.68 21.95 -11.49
C LEU A 300 -11.81 22.80 -10.53
N PRO A 301 -10.52 22.50 -10.33
CA PRO A 301 -9.67 23.34 -9.52
C PRO A 301 -9.43 24.66 -10.25
N ILE A 302 -10.18 25.70 -9.89
CA ILE A 302 -9.76 27.07 -10.15
C ILE A 302 -8.56 27.28 -9.23
N LEU A 303 -7.35 27.26 -9.81
CA LEU A 303 -6.15 27.71 -9.13
C LEU A 303 -6.40 29.16 -8.67
N PRO A 304 -6.26 29.50 -7.39
CA PRO A 304 -6.29 30.88 -6.98
C PRO A 304 -5.08 31.57 -7.61
N VAL A 305 -5.33 32.53 -8.52
CA VAL A 305 -4.33 33.51 -8.93
C VAL A 305 -3.98 34.31 -7.68
N SER A 306 -2.82 34.01 -7.11
CA SER A 306 -2.24 34.80 -6.02
C SER A 306 -1.88 36.18 -6.56
N THR A 307 -2.66 37.19 -6.20
CA THR A 307 -2.40 38.61 -6.50
C THR A 307 -1.60 39.30 -5.39
N SER A 308 -0.80 38.57 -4.61
CA SER A 308 0.09 39.19 -3.63
C SER A 308 1.43 39.57 -4.27
N PRO A 309 1.85 40.85 -4.23
CA PRO A 309 3.16 41.25 -4.73
C PRO A 309 4.27 40.65 -3.85
N PRO A 310 5.43 40.31 -4.44
CA PRO A 310 6.53 39.70 -3.70
C PRO A 310 7.11 40.66 -2.65
N PRO A 311 7.51 40.15 -1.47
CA PRO A 311 8.17 40.96 -0.46
C PRO A 311 9.54 41.46 -0.96
N PRO A 312 9.98 42.66 -0.55
CA PRO A 312 11.23 43.24 -0.99
C PRO A 312 12.44 42.42 -0.50
N LEU A 313 13.42 42.24 -1.39
CA LEU A 313 14.71 41.61 -1.11
C LEU A 313 15.37 42.30 0.08
N LYS A 314 15.65 41.54 1.15
CA LYS A 314 16.59 41.96 2.19
C LYS A 314 18.01 41.89 1.62
N THR A 315 18.65 43.04 1.53
CA THR A 315 20.07 43.21 1.22
C THR A 315 20.93 42.60 2.33
N THR A 316 21.82 41.69 1.94
CA THR A 316 22.88 41.15 2.79
C THR A 316 23.99 42.20 2.94
N PRO A 317 24.52 42.48 4.14
CA PRO A 317 25.70 43.33 4.27
C PRO A 317 26.97 42.57 3.87
N ALA A 318 27.83 43.28 3.15
CA ALA A 318 29.15 42.85 2.72
C ALA A 318 30.05 42.55 3.93
N TYR A 319 30.70 41.39 3.93
CA TYR A 319 31.75 41.06 4.88
C TYR A 319 33.10 41.43 4.26
N SER A 320 33.69 42.48 4.81
CA SER A 320 35.01 43.01 4.45
C SER A 320 36.13 42.07 4.89
N SER A 321 37.03 41.82 3.95
CA SER A 321 38.35 41.25 4.13
C SER A 321 39.24 42.09 5.04
N SER A 322 39.87 41.48 6.03
CA SER A 322 41.13 41.96 6.60
C SER A 322 42.11 40.82 6.71
N LEU A 323 43.17 40.91 5.91
CA LEU A 323 44.41 40.17 6.04
C LEU A 323 44.99 40.35 7.44
N ASN A 324 45.58 39.29 7.98
CA ASN A 324 46.82 39.43 8.74
C ASN A 324 47.74 38.24 8.44
N THR A 325 48.95 38.62 8.06
CA THR A 325 50.08 37.81 7.59
C THR A 325 51.05 37.58 8.76
N SER A 326 51.90 36.54 8.62
CA SER A 326 53.13 36.22 9.38
C SER A 326 52.97 35.01 10.32
N ALA A 327 53.38 33.80 9.89
CA ALA A 327 54.75 33.22 9.97
C ALA A 327 55.07 32.77 11.42
N THR A 328 55.53 31.55 11.72
CA THR A 328 56.72 30.88 11.18
C THR A 328 56.79 29.42 11.70
N ALA A 329 57.30 28.50 10.86
CA ALA A 329 58.04 27.26 11.15
C ALA A 329 57.56 26.24 12.21
N ASN A 330 57.38 24.97 11.79
CA ASN A 330 58.44 23.99 12.03
C ASN A 330 58.38 22.77 11.09
N ILE A 331 59.57 22.39 10.62
CA ILE A 331 59.92 21.31 9.70
C ILE A 331 60.48 20.16 10.54
N ASN A 332 60.08 18.92 10.25
CA ASN A 332 60.93 17.70 10.22
C ASN A 332 60.05 16.49 9.90
N SER A 333 60.18 15.90 8.70
CA SER A 333 61.20 14.90 8.34
C SER A 333 60.89 13.49 8.90
N ARG A 334 60.39 12.61 8.03
CA ARG A 334 60.96 11.25 7.89
C ARG A 334 60.60 10.62 6.53
N LYS A 335 61.66 10.46 5.73
CA LYS A 335 61.74 9.67 4.50
C LYS A 335 62.36 8.30 4.81
N ASN A 336 62.26 7.41 3.81
CA ASN A 336 62.97 6.14 3.54
C ASN A 336 62.20 4.90 4.03
N SER A 337 62.02 3.82 3.27
CA SER A 337 62.71 3.28 2.06
C SER A 337 61.82 2.15 1.46
N THR A 338 61.58 2.03 0.14
CA THR A 338 62.25 1.09 -0.83
C THR A 338 62.80 -0.19 -0.19
N SER A 339 62.63 -1.42 -0.63
CA SER A 339 62.38 -2.14 -1.91
C SER A 339 62.15 -3.62 -1.49
N SER A 340 61.50 -4.53 -2.22
CA SER A 340 62.10 -5.31 -3.33
C SER A 340 61.16 -6.43 -3.79
N LEU A 341 61.32 -6.81 -5.06
CA LEU A 341 60.70 -7.93 -5.77
C LEU A 341 60.97 -9.31 -5.15
N SER A 342 60.02 -10.24 -5.33
CA SER A 342 60.31 -11.57 -5.93
C SER A 342 59.04 -12.35 -6.25
N SER A 343 59.20 -13.21 -7.24
CA SER A 343 58.21 -13.85 -8.07
C SER A 343 57.97 -15.32 -7.71
N THR A 344 56.96 -15.89 -8.37
CA THR A 344 56.84 -17.28 -8.88
C THR A 344 56.22 -18.38 -8.00
N LEU A 345 55.37 -19.16 -8.70
CA LEU A 345 55.08 -20.59 -8.63
C LEU A 345 53.74 -21.05 -8.03
N LEU A 346 52.83 -21.36 -8.97
CA LEU A 346 51.76 -22.36 -8.93
C LEU A 346 52.37 -23.77 -9.26
N PRO A 347 51.62 -24.89 -9.15
CA PRO A 347 51.84 -25.95 -8.16
C PRO A 347 52.26 -27.30 -8.81
N PRO A 348 52.17 -28.43 -8.08
CA PRO A 348 51.93 -29.71 -8.74
C PRO A 348 50.68 -30.47 -8.23
N SER A 349 50.13 -31.21 -9.21
CA SER A 349 49.26 -32.40 -9.21
C SER A 349 47.88 -32.34 -8.56
#